data_AF-A0A940WLY5-F1
#
_entry.id   AF-A0A940WLY5-F1
#
_cell.length_a   1.000
_cell.length_b   1.000
_cell.length_c   1.000
_cell.angle_alpha   90.00
_cell.angle_beta   90.00
_cell.angle_gamma   90.00
#
_symmetry.space_group_name_H-M   'P 1'
#
loop_
_entity.id
_entity.type
_entity.pdbx_description
1 polymer ?
#
loop_
_entity_poly.entity_id
_entity_poly.type
_entity_poly.pdbx_seq_one_letter_code
_entity_poly.pdbx_strand_id
1 'polypeptide(L)'
;MITSLLLLGALVMGGCGYIPRRFEVDQVIISDLRETGTVLAETTYKDTWNGVISVTSVLIIDMGATSIDEAFKRAEKALRLRKWTQVAEQLPSWEQMESLRWKNVLLSISSLPFFEDSGGGGSPIGDAIELARARASGDMKSALVIEVSRTDASSE
;
A
#
# COMPACT_ATOMS: atom_id res chain seq x y z
N MET A 1 49.01 7.20 51.49
CA MET A 1 49.00 5.74 51.64
C MET A 1 47.70 5.22 51.03
N ILE A 2 47.84 4.53 49.89
CA ILE A 2 46.95 3.57 49.23
C ILE A 2 45.64 4.06 48.56
N THR A 3 45.73 3.98 47.22
CA THR A 3 44.79 4.00 46.10
C THR A 3 43.69 2.92 46.14
N SER A 4 42.49 3.19 45.61
CA SER A 4 41.53 2.25 44.96
C SER A 4 40.33 3.09 44.48
N LEU A 5 40.08 3.45 43.22
CA LEU A 5 40.11 2.81 41.90
C LEU A 5 39.17 1.60 41.73
N LEU A 6 38.13 1.83 40.92
CA LEU A 6 37.36 0.91 40.06
C LEU A 6 36.45 -0.15 40.70
N LEU A 7 35.15 -0.04 40.40
CA LEU A 7 34.43 -1.09 39.67
C LEU A 7 33.17 -0.52 38.98
N LEU A 8 33.41 0.08 37.82
CA LEU A 8 32.50 0.00 36.68
C LEU A 8 32.37 -1.49 36.31
N GLY A 9 31.18 -2.07 36.39
CA GLY A 9 30.93 -3.47 36.00
C GLY A 9 29.44 -3.68 35.79
N ALA A 10 28.93 -3.35 34.61
CA ALA A 10 28.72 -4.32 33.53
C ALA A 10 27.49 -5.19 33.77
N LEU A 11 26.32 -4.67 33.38
CA LEU A 11 25.22 -5.52 32.89
C LEU A 11 24.37 -4.74 31.87
N VAL A 12 25.03 -4.20 30.83
CA VAL A 12 24.32 -3.96 29.57
C VAL A 12 24.15 -5.36 28.98
N MET A 13 23.05 -6.01 29.34
CA MET A 13 22.59 -7.18 28.62
C MET A 13 22.28 -6.72 27.19
N GLY A 14 23.30 -6.82 26.33
CA GLY A 14 23.17 -6.74 24.90
C GLY A 14 22.33 -7.93 24.46
N GLY A 15 21.02 -7.81 24.60
CA GLY A 15 20.11 -8.54 23.74
C GLY A 15 20.48 -8.10 22.33
N CYS A 16 21.02 -9.00 21.52
CA CYS A 16 21.06 -8.84 20.08
C CYS A 16 19.61 -8.57 19.65
N GLY A 17 19.26 -7.29 19.54
CA GLY A 17 17.94 -6.85 19.18
C GLY A 17 17.69 -7.29 17.75
N TYR A 18 16.96 -8.39 17.59
CA TYR A 18 16.39 -8.74 16.31
C TYR A 18 15.39 -7.63 15.95
N ILE A 19 15.82 -6.69 15.11
CA ILE A 19 14.94 -5.66 14.54
C ILE A 19 14.42 -6.25 13.23
N PRO A 20 13.12 -6.58 13.13
CA PRO A 20 12.53 -7.08 11.90
C PRO A 20 12.78 -6.11 10.75
N ARG A 21 13.07 -6.62 9.55
CA ARG A 21 13.16 -5.75 8.37
C ARG A 21 11.77 -5.19 8.08
N ARG A 22 11.68 -3.91 7.74
CA ARG A 22 10.40 -3.26 7.45
C ARG A 22 10.42 -2.70 6.02
N PHE A 23 9.45 -3.11 5.22
CA PHE A 23 9.19 -2.56 3.90
C PHE A 23 7.95 -1.69 3.95
N GLU A 24 8.15 -0.42 3.64
CA GLU A 24 7.10 0.59 3.61
C GLU A 24 7.35 1.51 2.43
N VAL A 25 6.26 1.93 1.79
CA VAL A 25 6.28 2.81 0.64
C VAL A 25 6.63 4.22 1.08
N ASP A 26 7.51 4.89 0.35
CA ASP A 26 7.88 6.28 0.66
C ASP A 26 6.68 7.21 0.45
N GLN A 27 6.46 8.16 1.36
CA GLN A 27 5.29 9.05 1.35
C GLN A 27 5.15 9.90 0.07
N VAL A 28 6.24 10.12 -0.67
CA VAL A 28 6.23 10.78 -1.98
C VAL A 28 5.47 9.98 -3.03
N ILE A 29 5.53 8.64 -2.95
CA ILE A 29 4.81 7.75 -3.88
C ILE A 29 3.32 7.78 -3.57
N ILE A 30 2.96 7.73 -2.28
CA ILE A 30 1.56 7.86 -1.86
C ILE A 30 0.99 9.19 -2.32
N SER A 31 1.75 10.28 -2.14
CA SER A 31 1.34 11.62 -2.58
C SER A 31 1.15 11.68 -4.10
N ASP A 32 1.99 11.03 -4.90
CA ASP A 32 1.82 10.93 -6.35
C ASP A 32 0.55 10.13 -6.74
N LEU A 33 0.25 9.05 -6.02
CA LEU A 33 -0.96 8.25 -6.25
C LEU A 33 -2.25 9.00 -5.88
N ARG A 34 -2.23 9.86 -4.86
CA ARG A 34 -3.38 10.71 -4.51
C ARG A 34 -3.80 11.63 -5.66
N GLU A 35 -2.89 11.97 -6.55
CA GLU A 35 -3.17 12.83 -7.70
C GLU A 35 -3.79 12.08 -8.90
N THR A 36 -4.10 10.79 -8.76
CA THR A 36 -4.73 9.99 -9.83
C THR A 36 -6.25 10.18 -9.90
N GLY A 37 -6.88 10.58 -8.80
CA GLY A 37 -8.32 10.79 -8.69
C GLY A 37 -8.70 11.44 -7.37
N THR A 38 -9.97 11.34 -6.99
CA THR A 38 -10.44 11.87 -5.70
C THR A 38 -10.31 10.80 -4.63
N VAL A 39 -9.44 11.01 -3.65
CA VAL A 39 -9.28 10.07 -2.54
C VAL A 39 -10.49 10.15 -1.62
N LEU A 40 -11.21 9.04 -1.49
CA LEU A 40 -12.35 8.90 -0.58
C LEU A 40 -11.89 8.44 0.82
N ALA A 41 -10.98 7.47 0.87
CA ALA A 41 -10.39 6.99 2.12
C ALA A 41 -8.97 6.47 1.91
N GLU A 42 -8.21 6.42 3.00
CA GLU A 42 -6.87 5.85 3.02
C GLU A 42 -6.69 5.05 4.31
N THR A 43 -5.94 3.97 4.22
CA THR A 43 -5.53 3.18 5.39
C THR A 43 -4.21 2.49 5.11
N THR A 44 -3.67 1.83 6.12
CA THR A 44 -2.51 0.94 5.97
C THR A 44 -2.77 -0.32 6.76
N TYR A 45 -2.29 -1.45 6.25
CA TYR A 45 -2.22 -2.67 7.04
C TYR A 45 -0.80 -3.22 7.02
N LYS A 46 -0.51 -4.10 7.98
CA LYS A 46 0.80 -4.73 8.14
C LYS A 46 0.64 -6.23 8.03
N ASP A 47 1.52 -6.84 7.25
CA ASP A 47 1.71 -8.28 7.25
C ASP A 47 3.13 -8.60 7.72
N THR A 48 3.31 -9.74 8.39
CA THR A 48 4.62 -10.19 8.87
C THR A 48 4.89 -11.60 8.35
N TRP A 49 5.87 -11.71 7.47
CA TRP A 49 6.28 -12.98 6.88
C TRP A 49 7.80 -13.14 6.95
N ASN A 50 8.28 -14.29 7.42
CA ASN A 50 9.73 -14.58 7.56
C ASN A 50 10.54 -13.47 8.25
N GLY A 51 9.94 -12.81 9.25
CA GLY A 51 10.60 -11.72 10.00
C GLY A 51 10.73 -10.40 9.24
N VAL A 52 10.03 -10.28 8.11
CA VAL A 52 9.85 -9.05 7.35
C VAL A 52 8.45 -8.51 7.63
N ILE A 53 8.36 -7.24 8.02
CA ILE A 53 7.12 -6.49 8.18
C ILE A 53 6.88 -5.72 6.87
N SER A 54 5.86 -6.13 6.12
CA SER A 54 5.40 -5.40 4.94
C SER A 54 4.25 -4.49 5.33
N VAL A 55 4.39 -3.20 5.02
CA VAL A 55 3.35 -2.18 5.23
C VAL A 55 2.76 -1.83 3.88
N THR A 56 1.52 -2.24 3.65
CA THR A 56 0.77 -1.89 2.44
C THR A 56 -0.06 -0.65 2.72
N SER A 57 0.04 0.34 1.83
CA SER A 57 -0.85 1.50 1.84
C SER A 57 -2.03 1.22 0.92
N VAL A 58 -3.23 1.54 1.37
CA VAL A 58 -4.47 1.34 0.63
C VAL A 58 -5.13 2.69 0.43
N LEU A 59 -5.46 3.02 -0.81
CA LEU A 59 -6.21 4.21 -1.19
C LEU A 59 -7.50 3.76 -1.87
N ILE A 60 -8.63 4.31 -1.44
CA ILE A 60 -9.91 4.14 -2.13
C ILE A 60 -10.15 5.43 -2.90
N ILE A 61 -10.06 5.35 -4.23
CA ILE A 61 -10.03 6.51 -5.12
C ILE A 61 -11.23 6.48 -6.06
N ASP A 62 -11.97 7.57 -6.10
CA ASP A 62 -12.98 7.82 -7.12
C ASP A 62 -12.33 8.42 -8.38
N MET A 63 -12.50 7.72 -9.51
CA MET A 63 -11.97 8.11 -10.81
C MET A 63 -12.90 9.06 -11.60
N GLY A 64 -14.04 9.45 -11.01
CA GLY A 64 -15.05 10.32 -11.63
C GLY A 64 -15.67 9.73 -12.89
N ALA A 65 -15.70 8.40 -12.97
CA ALA A 65 -16.18 7.63 -14.10
C ALA A 65 -17.68 7.30 -13.98
N THR A 66 -18.30 6.84 -15.06
CA THR A 66 -19.70 6.40 -15.04
C THR A 66 -19.86 4.89 -14.84
N SER A 67 -18.76 4.14 -14.96
CA SER A 67 -18.70 2.68 -14.79
C SER A 67 -17.32 2.24 -14.30
N ILE A 68 -17.24 0.99 -13.83
CA ILE A 68 -15.98 0.39 -13.37
C ILE A 68 -14.96 0.24 -14.51
N ASP A 69 -15.40 -0.18 -15.70
CA ASP A 69 -14.54 -0.29 -16.89
C ASP A 69 -13.93 1.07 -17.26
N GLU A 70 -14.73 2.13 -17.18
CA GLU A 70 -14.25 3.48 -17.44
C GLU A 70 -13.30 3.94 -16.32
N ALA A 71 -13.56 3.57 -15.06
CA ALA A 71 -12.67 3.87 -13.94
C ALA A 71 -11.29 3.24 -14.14
N PHE A 72 -11.22 1.94 -14.49
CA PHE A 72 -9.95 1.26 -14.79
C PHE A 72 -9.21 1.94 -15.95
N LYS A 73 -9.88 2.24 -17.06
CA LYS A 73 -9.26 2.95 -18.20
C LYS A 73 -8.71 4.31 -17.80
N ARG A 74 -9.39 5.05 -16.92
CA ARG A 74 -8.91 6.35 -16.41
C ARG A 74 -7.71 6.16 -15.48
N ALA A 75 -7.76 5.18 -14.59
CA ALA A 75 -6.67 4.86 -13.67
C ALA A 75 -5.41 4.42 -14.43
N GLU A 76 -5.53 3.46 -15.34
CA GLU A 76 -4.46 2.98 -16.23
C GLU A 76 -3.82 4.16 -16.98
N LYS A 77 -4.64 5.03 -17.60
CA LYS A 77 -4.14 6.21 -18.32
C LYS A 77 -3.37 7.16 -17.38
N ALA A 78 -3.92 7.47 -16.20
CA ALA A 78 -3.28 8.36 -15.23
C ALA A 78 -1.95 7.77 -14.70
N LEU A 79 -1.93 6.48 -14.39
CA LEU A 79 -0.76 5.78 -13.87
C LEU A 79 0.32 5.60 -14.95
N ARG A 80 -0.03 5.33 -16.21
CA ARG A 80 0.94 5.27 -17.32
C ARG A 80 1.64 6.61 -17.56
N LEU A 81 0.93 7.74 -17.43
CA LEU A 81 1.54 9.08 -17.50
C LEU A 81 2.59 9.27 -16.38
N ARG A 82 2.39 8.62 -15.23
CA ARG A 82 3.27 8.61 -14.06
C ARG A 82 4.32 7.49 -14.09
N LYS A 83 4.50 6.84 -15.24
CA LYS A 83 5.50 5.78 -15.50
C LYS A 83 5.26 4.48 -14.73
N TRP A 84 4.01 4.17 -14.43
CA TRP A 84 3.61 2.81 -14.07
C TRP A 84 3.43 1.96 -15.33
N THR A 85 3.83 0.70 -15.26
CA THR A 85 3.73 -0.27 -16.35
C THR A 85 3.01 -1.49 -15.84
N GLN A 86 1.99 -1.90 -16.57
CA GLN A 86 1.20 -3.08 -16.26
C GLN A 86 2.05 -4.34 -16.39
N VAL A 87 1.94 -5.24 -15.41
CA VAL A 87 2.64 -6.52 -15.36
C VAL A 87 1.70 -7.72 -15.33
N ALA A 88 0.46 -7.54 -14.86
CA ALA A 88 -0.59 -8.56 -14.88
C ALA A 88 -1.99 -7.91 -14.88
N GLU A 89 -3.00 -8.62 -15.38
CA GLU A 89 -4.39 -8.14 -15.37
C GLU A 89 -5.44 -9.27 -15.34
N GLN A 90 -6.61 -8.92 -14.79
CA GLN A 90 -7.88 -9.64 -14.91
C GLN A 90 -9.01 -8.60 -14.97
N LEU A 91 -9.10 -7.87 -16.08
CA LEU A 91 -10.06 -6.78 -16.22
C LEU A 91 -11.52 -7.28 -16.32
N PRO A 92 -12.51 -6.49 -15.84
CA PRO A 92 -12.37 -5.19 -15.16
C PRO A 92 -12.31 -5.34 -13.63
N SER A 93 -11.76 -6.46 -13.13
CA SER A 93 -11.79 -6.78 -11.71
C SER A 93 -10.50 -6.35 -11.01
N TRP A 94 -9.36 -6.56 -11.66
CA TRP A 94 -8.05 -6.36 -11.08
C TRP A 94 -6.96 -6.07 -12.14
N GLU A 95 -5.99 -5.24 -11.78
CA GLU A 95 -4.77 -4.96 -12.55
C GLU A 95 -3.58 -4.81 -11.61
N GLN A 96 -2.41 -5.25 -12.02
CA GLN A 96 -1.16 -5.05 -11.29
C GLN A 96 -0.14 -4.30 -12.16
N MET A 97 0.55 -3.35 -11.53
CA MET A 97 1.51 -2.48 -12.16
C MET A 97 2.78 -2.33 -11.33
N GLU A 98 3.90 -2.14 -12.01
CA GLU A 98 5.18 -1.77 -11.41
C GLU A 98 5.59 -0.37 -11.83
N SER A 99 6.38 0.31 -10.99
CA SER A 99 6.89 1.63 -11.36
C SER A 99 8.22 1.55 -12.08
N LEU A 100 8.31 2.21 -13.25
CA LEU A 100 9.59 2.49 -13.91
C LEU A 100 10.38 3.61 -13.22
N ARG A 101 9.73 4.38 -12.34
CA ARG A 101 10.32 5.51 -11.60
C ARG A 101 10.81 5.11 -10.21
N TRP A 102 10.06 4.27 -9.50
CA TRP A 102 10.36 3.82 -8.14
C TRP A 102 10.66 2.32 -8.14
N LYS A 103 11.92 1.97 -7.85
CA LYS A 103 12.34 0.55 -7.81
C LYS A 103 11.64 -0.21 -6.69
N ASN A 104 11.31 -1.47 -6.97
CA ASN A 104 10.71 -2.42 -6.02
C ASN A 104 9.40 -1.90 -5.43
N VAL A 105 8.55 -1.32 -6.27
CA VAL A 105 7.23 -0.85 -5.86
C VAL A 105 6.20 -1.49 -6.76
N LEU A 106 5.26 -2.17 -6.13
CA LEU A 106 4.16 -2.86 -6.77
C LEU A 106 2.87 -2.16 -6.40
N LEU A 107 2.00 -1.99 -7.38
CA LEU A 107 0.69 -1.40 -7.23
C LEU A 107 -0.34 -2.39 -7.76
N SER A 108 -1.39 -2.63 -6.99
CA SER A 108 -2.56 -3.41 -7.40
C SER A 108 -3.78 -2.52 -7.40
N ILE A 109 -4.59 -2.60 -8.46
CA ILE A 109 -5.84 -1.87 -8.64
C ILE A 109 -6.93 -2.91 -8.66
N SER A 110 -7.95 -2.75 -7.81
CA SER A 110 -9.09 -3.65 -7.75
C SER A 110 -10.39 -2.87 -7.83
N SER A 111 -11.39 -3.47 -8.48
CA SER A 111 -12.77 -3.07 -8.24
C SER A 111 -13.16 -3.37 -6.79
N LEU A 112 -14.02 -2.55 -6.21
CA LEU A 112 -14.48 -2.78 -4.84
C LEU A 112 -15.15 -4.16 -4.64
N PRO A 113 -16.04 -4.65 -5.54
CA PRO A 113 -16.63 -5.99 -5.39
C PRO A 113 -15.59 -7.12 -5.42
N PHE A 114 -14.64 -7.07 -6.36
CA PHE A 114 -13.57 -8.07 -6.42
C PHE A 114 -12.71 -8.07 -5.15
N PHE A 115 -12.42 -6.89 -4.61
CA PHE A 115 -11.63 -6.74 -3.40
C PHE A 115 -12.36 -7.31 -2.16
N GLU A 116 -13.65 -7.04 -2.05
CA GLU A 116 -14.49 -7.60 -0.97
C GLU A 116 -14.63 -9.12 -1.09
N ASP A 117 -14.87 -9.65 -2.30
CA ASP A 117 -15.03 -11.10 -2.56
C ASP A 117 -13.74 -11.90 -2.36
N SER A 118 -12.57 -11.29 -2.57
CA SER A 118 -11.25 -11.92 -2.34
C SER A 118 -10.82 -11.93 -0.87
N GLY A 119 -11.66 -11.42 0.04
CA GLY A 119 -11.38 -11.38 1.48
C GLY A 119 -10.52 -10.18 1.92
N GLY A 120 -10.39 -9.16 1.07
CA GLY A 120 -9.64 -7.92 1.38
C GLY A 120 -10.27 -7.05 2.48
N GLY A 121 -11.46 -7.38 2.97
CA GLY A 121 -12.24 -6.54 3.91
C GLY A 121 -11.85 -6.61 5.39
N GLY A 122 -10.70 -7.16 5.78
CA GLY A 122 -10.29 -7.20 7.19
C GLY A 122 -10.18 -5.80 7.81
N SER A 123 -10.41 -5.64 9.12
CA SER A 123 -10.15 -4.37 9.85
C SER A 123 -8.64 -4.14 9.89
N PRO A 124 -8.06 -3.17 9.14
CA PRO A 124 -8.51 -1.76 9.01
C PRO A 124 -9.01 -1.32 7.62
N ILE A 125 -9.12 -2.23 6.65
CA ILE A 125 -9.55 -1.91 5.28
C ILE A 125 -11.08 -1.81 5.19
N GLY A 126 -11.82 -2.66 5.92
CA GLY A 126 -13.27 -2.54 6.03
C GLY A 126 -13.73 -1.15 6.51
N ASP A 127 -13.07 -0.60 7.54
CA ASP A 127 -13.36 0.75 8.04
C ASP A 127 -13.11 1.84 6.98
N ALA A 128 -12.06 1.68 6.17
CA ALA A 128 -11.76 2.60 5.08
C ALA A 128 -12.81 2.52 3.97
N ILE A 129 -13.31 1.31 3.65
CA ILE A 129 -14.38 1.11 2.68
C ILE A 129 -15.67 1.81 3.15
N GLU A 130 -16.06 1.62 4.41
CA GLU A 130 -17.23 2.27 4.97
C GLU A 130 -17.08 3.80 5.01
N LEU A 131 -15.89 4.30 5.36
CA LEU A 131 -15.59 5.73 5.29
C LEU A 131 -15.68 6.26 3.84
N ALA A 132 -15.20 5.49 2.86
CA ALA A 132 -15.27 5.87 1.47
C ALA A 132 -16.73 5.91 0.97
N ARG A 133 -17.55 4.90 1.32
CA ARG A 133 -18.99 4.87 1.03
C ARG A 133 -19.70 6.10 1.63
N ALA A 134 -19.35 6.50 2.84
CA ALA A 134 -19.94 7.67 3.49
C ALA A 134 -19.53 9.01 2.83
N ARG A 135 -18.40 9.06 2.13
CA ARG A 135 -17.87 10.26 1.47
C ARG A 135 -18.22 10.36 -0.01
N ALA A 136 -18.57 9.25 -0.64
CA ALA A 136 -18.94 9.23 -2.04
C ALA A 136 -20.21 10.07 -2.28
N SER A 137 -20.20 10.87 -3.36
CA SER A 137 -21.36 11.68 -3.76
C SER A 137 -22.44 10.90 -4.52
N GLY A 138 -22.26 9.58 -4.66
CA GLY A 138 -23.09 8.70 -5.49
C GLY A 138 -22.79 7.23 -5.23
N ASP A 139 -23.13 6.36 -6.19
CA ASP A 139 -22.75 4.97 -6.11
C ASP A 139 -21.22 4.80 -6.29
N MET A 140 -20.64 3.78 -5.64
CA MET A 140 -19.20 3.50 -5.68
C MET A 140 -18.74 2.86 -7.02
N LYS A 141 -19.48 3.07 -8.12
CA LYS A 141 -19.21 2.40 -9.40
C LYS A 141 -17.92 2.87 -10.07
N SER A 142 -17.44 4.04 -9.69
CA SER A 142 -16.18 4.64 -10.16
C SER A 142 -15.04 4.52 -9.16
N ALA A 143 -15.28 3.92 -7.99
CA ALA A 143 -14.30 3.78 -6.94
C ALA A 143 -13.43 2.53 -7.15
N LEU A 144 -12.12 2.71 -7.06
CA LEU A 144 -11.11 1.66 -7.12
C LEU A 144 -10.38 1.58 -5.80
N VAL A 145 -9.99 0.36 -5.42
CA VAL A 145 -9.07 0.10 -4.33
C VAL A 145 -7.68 -0.01 -4.92
N ILE A 146 -6.77 0.89 -4.52
CA ILE A 146 -5.37 0.88 -4.91
C ILE A 146 -4.54 0.47 -3.72
N GLU A 147 -3.89 -0.69 -3.82
CA GLU A 147 -2.92 -1.17 -2.84
C GLU A 147 -1.52 -0.94 -3.38
N VAL A 148 -0.64 -0.35 -2.58
CA VAL A 148 0.76 -0.13 -2.95
C VAL A 148 1.68 -0.62 -1.85
N SER A 149 2.69 -1.38 -2.24
CA SER A 149 3.68 -1.96 -1.33
C SER A 149 5.07 -1.90 -1.94
N ARG A 150 6.07 -1.96 -1.05
CA ARG A 150 7.47 -2.13 -1.44
C ARG A 150 7.79 -3.62 -1.43
N THR A 151 8.36 -4.12 -2.53
CA THR A 151 8.79 -5.52 -2.67
C THR A 151 10.26 -5.66 -2.28
N ASP A 152 10.68 -6.89 -1.94
CA ASP A 152 12.12 -7.20 -1.90
C ASP A 152 12.62 -7.34 -3.34
N ALA A 153 13.81 -6.81 -3.63
CA ALA A 153 14.44 -6.90 -4.95
C ALA A 153 14.93 -8.32 -5.30
N SER A 154 14.81 -9.28 -4.37
CA SER A 154 15.48 -10.57 -4.42
C SER A 154 14.76 -11.67 -5.21
N SER A 155 13.79 -11.33 -6.06
CA SER A 155 13.06 -12.31 -6.90
C SER A 155 13.45 -12.27 -8.38
N GLU A 156 14.59 -11.66 -8.72
CA GLU A 156 15.29 -11.89 -10.00
C GLU A 156 16.27 -13.07 -9.91
#